data_AF-A0A1Q3GYA6-F1
#
_entry.id   AF-A0A1Q3GYA6-F1
#
_cell.length_a   1.000
_cell.length_b   1.000
_cell.length_c   1.000
_cell.angle_alpha   90.00
_cell.angle_beta   90.00
_cell.angle_gamma   90.00
#
_symmetry.space_group_name_H-M   'P 1'
#
loop_
_entity.id
_entity.type
_entity.pdbx_description
1 polymer ?
#
loop_
_entity_poly.entity_id
_entity_poly.type
_entity_poly.pdbx_seq_one_letter_code
_entity_poly.pdbx_strand_id
1 'polypeptide(L)'
;MKIAYKKKSVGISFYVAISICLSTIACKKNEEVKPNTSTVSVSTNDKTFFAQLKKTGDEFAKGNIWRGYNFDKTPMYLVYRDASGTPVRGYLVNPISTIAGAVKVSEADNQGLNVYRYDAMINQANTKLKAGNDAFEFNYKIEGNDYYLQAYADQDIANYEAISLATHEVFHTFQFTSAWSPNPGELQDEQNYPINADLLSYQLLLLKIAEKMPKETDQAKIKSYLEMYVALREAEMKLDPSPSKLVRFMANNQEEGEGTARYIEYAVNYRVFSDFTSKRPSFVDVNSVEITSQRQVRSTFAFGIWYSTGAAVAYMLDNQGVDIATQIQSNKNVYEVAVAHLNLTEAQKTAALNQAKVEFNWTSIQQEAARLMALR
;
A
#
# COMPACT_ATOMS: atom_id res chain seq x y z
N MET A 1 21.58 -24.45 6.24
CA MET A 1 22.74 -24.09 7.08
C MET A 1 22.21 -23.30 8.29
N LYS A 2 22.12 -23.90 9.48
CA LYS A 2 21.53 -23.28 10.68
C LYS A 2 22.60 -22.50 11.43
N ILE A 3 22.44 -21.19 11.57
CA ILE A 3 23.32 -20.35 12.40
C ILE A 3 22.62 -20.12 13.74
N ALA A 4 23.19 -20.71 14.79
CA ALA A 4 22.77 -20.53 16.18
C ALA A 4 23.53 -19.35 16.79
N TYR A 5 22.81 -18.36 17.32
CA TYR A 5 23.40 -17.25 18.06
C TYR A 5 23.63 -17.65 19.53
N LYS A 6 24.91 -17.83 19.91
CA LYS A 6 25.35 -17.93 21.30
C LYS A 6 25.52 -16.52 21.89
N LYS A 7 24.66 -16.15 22.85
CA LYS A 7 24.86 -14.98 23.72
C LYS A 7 26.04 -15.25 24.66
N LYS A 8 27.10 -14.42 24.57
CA LYS A 8 28.13 -14.31 25.61
C LYS A 8 27.75 -13.15 26.54
N SER A 9 27.46 -13.47 27.80
CA SER A 9 27.36 -12.49 28.89
C SER A 9 28.77 -12.13 29.37
N VAL A 10 29.13 -10.86 29.25
CA VAL A 10 30.32 -10.29 29.89
C VAL A 10 29.83 -9.50 31.10
N GLY A 11 30.12 -10.00 32.29
CA GLY A 11 29.89 -9.27 33.54
C GLY A 11 30.93 -8.19 33.71
N ILE A 12 30.47 -6.93 33.82
CA ILE A 12 31.30 -5.79 34.21
C ILE A 12 30.75 -5.27 35.52
N SER A 13 31.51 -5.50 36.60
CA SER A 13 31.27 -4.93 37.92
C SER A 13 31.66 -3.45 37.90
N PHE A 14 30.68 -2.55 38.05
CA PHE A 14 30.93 -1.13 38.25
C PHE A 14 30.89 -0.79 39.74
N TYR A 15 32.04 -0.34 40.26
CA TYR A 15 32.15 0.28 41.57
C TYR A 15 31.55 1.70 41.50
N VAL A 16 30.60 1.96 42.40
CA VAL A 16 29.98 3.28 42.60
C VAL A 16 30.80 4.02 43.65
N ALA A 17 31.44 5.12 43.26
CA ALA A 17 32.00 6.11 44.17
C ALA A 17 31.11 7.36 44.16
N ILE A 18 30.35 7.54 45.23
CA ILE A 18 29.51 8.71 45.49
C ILE A 18 30.42 9.85 45.97
N SER A 19 30.59 10.88 45.16
CA SER A 19 31.10 12.18 45.60
C SER A 19 29.96 13.19 45.58
N ILE A 20 29.53 13.58 46.78
CA ILE A 20 28.54 14.62 47.02
C ILE A 20 29.25 15.98 46.87
N CYS A 21 29.06 16.64 45.74
CA CYS A 21 29.34 18.06 45.59
C CYS A 21 28.02 18.83 45.69
N LEU A 22 27.79 19.43 46.86
CA LEU A 22 26.75 20.44 47.09
C LEU A 22 27.15 21.73 46.37
N SER A 23 26.66 21.92 45.14
CA SER A 23 26.66 23.22 44.48
C SER A 23 25.28 23.86 44.63
N THR A 24 25.21 24.91 45.44
CA THR A 24 24.05 25.79 45.58
C THR A 24 23.82 26.55 44.27
N ILE A 25 22.96 26.03 43.40
CA ILE A 25 22.45 26.77 42.25
C ILE A 25 21.30 27.64 42.75
N ALA A 26 21.51 28.95 42.65
CA ALA A 26 20.48 29.95 42.87
C ALA A 26 19.27 29.64 41.98
N CYS A 27 18.10 29.47 42.60
CA CYS A 27 16.81 29.39 41.90
C CYS A 27 16.56 30.70 41.13
N LYS A 28 16.99 30.76 39.87
CA LYS A 28 16.28 31.57 38.89
C LYS A 28 14.93 30.92 38.71
N LYS A 29 13.85 31.63 39.04
CA LYS A 29 12.50 31.29 38.57
C LYS A 29 12.63 30.99 37.08
N ASN A 30 12.39 29.73 36.69
CA ASN A 30 12.13 29.42 35.30
C ASN A 30 10.94 30.28 34.91
N GLU A 31 11.18 31.29 34.07
CA GLU A 31 10.10 31.89 33.30
C GLU A 31 9.42 30.72 32.59
N GLU A 32 8.12 30.54 32.86
CA GLU A 32 7.28 29.70 32.02
C GLU A 32 7.52 30.16 30.59
N VAL A 33 8.13 29.30 29.79
CA VAL A 33 8.21 29.47 28.34
C VAL A 33 6.77 29.46 27.86
N LYS A 34 6.18 30.65 27.69
CA LYS A 34 4.87 30.78 27.06
C LYS A 34 4.96 30.07 25.71
N PRO A 35 4.06 29.12 25.40
CA PRO A 35 4.07 28.48 24.10
C PRO A 35 4.01 29.55 23.02
N ASN A 36 4.96 29.51 22.10
CA ASN A 36 5.04 30.48 21.02
C ASN A 36 3.76 30.31 20.17
N THR A 37 2.80 31.22 20.33
CA THR A 37 1.48 31.16 19.69
C THR A 37 1.51 31.55 18.22
N SER A 38 2.70 31.69 17.62
CA SER A 38 2.85 31.96 16.19
C SER A 38 2.28 30.77 15.42
N THR A 39 1.18 31.00 14.71
CA THR A 39 0.65 30.06 13.73
C THR A 39 1.05 30.51 12.33
N VAL A 40 1.16 29.55 11.41
CA VAL A 40 1.47 29.85 10.00
C VAL A 40 0.23 29.61 9.13
N SER A 41 0.02 30.50 8.16
CA SER A 41 -0.97 30.26 7.10
C SER A 41 -0.34 29.47 5.95
N VAL A 42 -1.13 28.64 5.28
CA VAL A 42 -0.68 27.74 4.20
C VAL A 42 -1.37 28.07 2.88
N SER A 43 -0.81 27.57 1.78
CA SER A 43 -1.36 27.82 0.44
C SER A 43 -2.72 27.15 0.27
N THR A 44 -3.53 27.64 -0.68
CA THR A 44 -4.83 27.02 -1.00
C THR A 44 -4.69 25.53 -1.34
N ASN A 45 -3.64 25.13 -2.06
CA ASN A 45 -3.42 23.73 -2.43
C ASN A 45 -3.08 22.87 -1.21
N ASP A 46 -2.30 23.37 -0.25
CA ASP A 46 -2.05 22.64 1.00
C ASP A 46 -3.33 22.49 1.82
N LYS A 47 -4.19 23.54 1.88
CA LYS A 47 -5.49 23.43 2.56
C LYS A 47 -6.37 22.36 1.91
N THR A 48 -6.38 22.30 0.58
CA THR A 48 -7.08 21.24 -0.17
C THR A 48 -6.52 19.88 0.23
N PHE A 49 -5.21 19.69 0.17
CA PHE A 49 -4.57 18.42 0.53
C PHE A 49 -4.88 18.01 1.98
N PHE A 50 -4.79 18.94 2.94
CA PHE A 50 -5.16 18.68 4.33
C PHE A 50 -6.64 18.32 4.49
N ALA A 51 -7.54 18.95 3.74
CA ALA A 51 -8.95 18.57 3.76
C ALA A 51 -9.16 17.16 3.22
N GLN A 52 -8.45 16.77 2.15
CA GLN A 52 -8.52 15.42 1.60
C GLN A 52 -7.94 14.39 2.59
N LEU A 53 -6.80 14.70 3.21
CA LEU A 53 -6.15 13.85 4.21
C LEU A 53 -7.03 13.66 5.45
N LYS A 54 -7.65 14.74 5.94
CA LYS A 54 -8.62 14.69 7.05
C LYS A 54 -9.80 13.79 6.74
N LYS A 55 -10.45 13.99 5.59
CA LYS A 55 -11.61 13.18 5.18
C LYS A 55 -11.23 11.69 5.07
N THR A 56 -10.06 11.41 4.50
CA THR A 56 -9.52 10.04 4.39
C THR A 56 -9.31 9.42 5.77
N GLY A 57 -8.67 10.14 6.69
CA GLY A 57 -8.53 9.73 8.09
C GLY A 57 -9.87 9.48 8.78
N ASP A 58 -10.85 10.37 8.59
CA ASP A 58 -12.18 10.22 9.17
C ASP A 58 -12.93 8.99 8.65
N GLU A 59 -12.79 8.64 7.37
CA GLU A 59 -13.38 7.42 6.81
C GLU A 59 -12.74 6.15 7.41
N PHE A 60 -11.42 6.11 7.57
CA PHE A 60 -10.73 4.98 8.21
C PHE A 60 -11.06 4.88 9.70
N ALA A 61 -11.18 6.00 10.42
CA ALA A 61 -11.51 6.03 11.84
C ALA A 61 -12.88 5.43 12.16
N LYS A 62 -13.80 5.35 11.18
CA LYS A 62 -15.09 4.64 11.32
C LYS A 62 -14.92 3.12 11.45
N GLY A 63 -13.77 2.57 11.03
CA GLY A 63 -13.45 1.13 11.13
C GLY A 63 -14.13 0.22 10.10
N ASN A 64 -14.78 0.80 9.08
CA ASN A 64 -15.62 0.06 8.11
C ASN A 64 -14.91 -0.26 6.79
N ILE A 65 -13.66 0.18 6.59
CA ILE A 65 -12.87 -0.14 5.38
C ILE A 65 -11.91 -1.28 5.68
N TRP A 66 -11.08 -1.12 6.72
CA TRP A 66 -10.19 -2.17 7.18
C TRP A 66 -10.03 -2.09 8.70
N ARG A 67 -10.39 -3.17 9.41
CA ARG A 67 -10.39 -3.18 10.88
C ARG A 67 -8.95 -3.08 11.41
N GLY A 68 -8.75 -2.13 12.34
CA GLY A 68 -7.46 -1.93 13.03
C GLY A 68 -6.48 -1.02 12.30
N TYR A 69 -6.76 -0.63 11.05
CA TYR A 69 -5.91 0.30 10.31
C TYR A 69 -6.16 1.75 10.76
N ASN A 70 -5.16 2.35 11.42
CA ASN A 70 -5.24 3.70 12.02
C ASN A 70 -4.52 4.76 11.16
N PHE A 71 -4.98 4.95 9.92
CA PHE A 71 -4.40 5.95 9.01
C PHE A 71 -4.39 7.36 9.62
N ASP A 72 -5.48 7.75 10.28
CA ASP A 72 -5.69 9.06 10.90
C ASP A 72 -4.70 9.40 12.02
N LYS A 73 -4.03 8.40 12.60
CA LYS A 73 -3.06 8.54 13.69
C LYS A 73 -1.61 8.39 13.24
N THR A 74 -1.38 8.08 11.96
CA THR A 74 -0.03 7.82 11.47
C THR A 74 0.79 9.11 11.47
N PRO A 75 2.00 9.12 12.06
CA PRO A 75 2.93 10.23 11.96
C PRO A 75 3.50 10.32 10.54
N MET A 76 3.35 11.49 9.91
CA MET A 76 3.81 11.72 8.53
C MET A 76 4.67 12.98 8.44
N TYR A 77 5.65 12.96 7.54
CA TYR A 77 6.37 14.15 7.07
C TYR A 77 6.15 14.31 5.57
N LEU A 78 5.38 15.33 5.19
CA LEU A 78 4.93 15.55 3.82
C LEU A 78 5.71 16.72 3.23
N VAL A 79 6.43 16.49 2.13
CA VAL A 79 7.29 17.48 1.48
C VAL A 79 6.64 17.93 0.18
N TYR A 80 6.24 19.20 0.11
CA TYR A 80 5.71 19.76 -1.12
C TYR A 80 6.84 20.09 -2.09
N ARG A 81 6.67 19.69 -3.35
CA ARG A 81 7.51 20.08 -4.49
C ARG A 81 6.76 21.03 -5.42
N ASP A 82 7.43 22.08 -5.87
CA ASP A 82 6.91 22.92 -6.93
C ASP A 82 6.96 22.23 -8.31
N ALA A 83 6.49 22.92 -9.34
CA ALA A 83 6.48 22.42 -10.72
C ALA A 83 7.88 22.09 -11.28
N SER A 84 8.97 22.59 -10.67
CA SER A 84 10.35 22.24 -11.03
C SER A 84 10.89 21.02 -10.28
N GLY A 85 10.11 20.46 -9.35
CA GLY A 85 10.55 19.40 -8.45
C GLY A 85 11.41 19.89 -7.28
N THR A 86 11.40 21.20 -7.01
CA THR A 86 12.16 21.80 -5.89
C THR A 86 11.33 21.70 -4.61
N PRO A 87 11.89 21.19 -3.50
CA PRO A 87 11.17 21.13 -2.22
C PRO A 87 11.03 22.54 -1.65
N VAL A 88 9.79 22.98 -1.41
CA VAL A 88 9.51 24.38 -0.97
C VAL A 88 9.09 24.44 0.50
N ARG A 89 8.42 23.41 1.00
CA ARG A 89 7.85 23.38 2.34
C ARG A 89 7.61 21.96 2.83
N GLY A 90 7.66 21.78 4.15
CA GLY A 90 7.45 20.50 4.81
C GLY A 90 6.38 20.59 5.88
N TYR A 91 5.61 19.52 6.05
CA TYR A 91 4.54 19.44 7.04
C TYR A 91 4.63 18.16 7.85
N LEU A 92 4.66 18.29 9.17
CA LEU A 92 4.48 17.19 10.11
C LEU A 92 2.99 17.02 10.38
N VAL A 93 2.47 15.82 10.15
CA VAL A 93 1.11 15.42 10.53
C VAL A 93 1.22 14.41 11.66
N ASN A 94 0.43 14.60 12.72
CA ASN A 94 0.46 13.77 13.93
C ASN A 94 1.88 13.60 14.52
N PRO A 95 2.62 14.68 14.78
CA PRO A 95 3.96 14.57 15.34
C PRO A 95 3.97 13.81 16.67
N ILE A 96 4.94 12.92 16.83
CA ILE A 96 5.10 12.05 18.00
C ILE A 96 5.53 12.86 19.24
N SER A 97 6.25 13.96 19.02
CA SER A 97 6.75 14.87 20.06
C SER A 97 6.80 16.31 19.56
N THR A 98 7.07 17.25 20.46
CA THR A 98 7.31 18.65 20.08
C THR A 98 8.66 18.76 19.37
N ILE A 99 8.63 19.10 18.09
CA ILE A 99 9.84 19.24 17.26
C ILE A 99 10.34 20.69 17.27
N ALA A 100 11.63 20.88 17.53
CA ALA A 100 12.22 22.21 17.58
C ALA A 100 12.14 22.90 16.19
N GLY A 101 11.65 24.14 16.16
CA GLY A 101 11.50 24.91 14.92
C GLY A 101 10.27 24.53 14.08
N ALA A 102 9.46 23.56 14.50
CA ALA A 102 8.16 23.30 13.90
C ALA A 102 7.13 24.34 14.39
N VAL A 103 6.33 24.88 13.46
CA VAL A 103 5.34 25.93 13.76
C VAL A 103 3.95 25.38 13.46
N LYS A 104 3.04 25.45 14.44
CA LYS A 104 1.69 24.90 14.28
C LYS A 104 0.94 25.63 13.14
N VAL A 105 0.30 24.86 12.26
CA VAL A 105 -0.60 25.44 11.25
C VAL A 105 -1.84 25.98 11.95
N SER A 106 -2.32 27.15 11.52
CA SER A 106 -3.49 27.80 12.14
C SER A 106 -4.75 26.93 12.05
N GLU A 107 -5.68 27.12 12.99
CA GLU A 107 -6.94 26.36 13.01
C GLU A 107 -7.81 26.59 11.76
N ALA A 108 -7.72 27.78 11.15
CA ALA A 108 -8.40 28.08 9.90
C ALA A 108 -7.87 27.25 8.72
N ASP A 109 -6.63 26.78 8.81
CA ASP A 109 -5.90 26.17 7.70
C ASP A 109 -5.65 24.68 7.88
N ASN A 110 -5.61 24.18 9.12
CA ASN A 110 -5.26 22.79 9.42
C ASN A 110 -6.37 21.77 9.14
N GLN A 111 -7.59 22.23 8.82
CA GLN A 111 -8.75 21.37 8.53
C GLN A 111 -9.08 20.37 9.66
N GLY A 112 -8.76 20.71 10.91
CA GLY A 112 -8.94 19.82 12.07
C GLY A 112 -7.87 18.72 12.22
N LEU A 113 -6.80 18.77 11.44
CA LEU A 113 -5.62 17.90 11.62
C LEU A 113 -4.62 18.50 12.63
N ASN A 114 -3.81 17.64 13.24
CA ASN A 114 -2.66 18.05 14.05
C ASN A 114 -1.44 18.26 13.15
N VAL A 115 -1.30 19.45 12.55
CA VAL A 115 -0.27 19.76 11.53
C VAL A 115 0.64 20.90 11.96
N TYR A 116 1.94 20.74 11.67
CA TYR A 116 2.98 21.75 11.88
C TYR A 116 3.78 21.93 10.60
N ARG A 117 4.10 23.17 10.24
CA ARG A 117 5.09 23.47 9.22
C ARG A 117 6.49 23.25 9.78
N TYR A 118 7.31 22.50 9.04
CA TYR A 118 8.66 22.16 9.43
C TYR A 118 9.56 22.08 8.20
N ASP A 119 10.20 23.19 7.87
CA ASP A 119 10.99 23.35 6.65
C ASP A 119 12.47 22.96 6.82
N ALA A 120 12.94 22.80 8.06
CA ALA A 120 14.36 22.59 8.37
C ALA A 120 14.96 21.34 7.71
N MET A 121 14.15 20.32 7.42
CA MET A 121 14.61 19.04 6.86
C MET A 121 14.18 18.79 5.41
N ILE A 122 13.52 19.73 4.72
CA ILE A 122 12.92 19.46 3.40
C ILE A 122 13.97 19.06 2.36
N ASN A 123 15.15 19.67 2.39
CA ASN A 123 16.23 19.33 1.46
C ASN A 123 16.78 17.92 1.72
N GLN A 124 17.02 17.58 2.99
CA GLN A 124 17.48 16.24 3.37
C GLN A 124 16.45 15.16 3.02
N ALA A 125 15.18 15.42 3.33
CA ALA A 125 14.08 14.52 3.02
C ALA A 125 13.95 14.34 1.50
N ASN A 126 14.02 15.41 0.72
CA ASN A 126 13.97 15.36 -0.73
C ASN A 126 15.15 14.58 -1.34
N THR A 127 16.37 14.77 -0.82
CA THR A 127 17.54 13.97 -1.23
C THR A 127 17.34 12.49 -0.92
N LYS A 128 16.79 12.17 0.26
CA LYS A 128 16.50 10.79 0.66
C LYS A 128 15.46 10.14 -0.26
N LEU A 129 14.39 10.87 -0.62
CA LEU A 129 13.40 10.41 -1.59
C LEU A 129 14.04 10.15 -2.96
N LYS A 130 14.78 11.12 -3.52
CA LYS A 130 15.44 11.00 -4.83
C LYS A 130 16.48 9.86 -4.91
N ALA A 131 17.06 9.46 -3.78
CA ALA A 131 17.96 8.31 -3.71
C ALA A 131 17.22 6.95 -3.72
N GLY A 132 15.91 6.95 -3.45
CA GLY A 132 15.03 5.78 -3.47
C GLY A 132 14.09 5.80 -4.67
N ASN A 133 12.79 5.64 -4.41
CA ASN A 133 11.73 5.64 -5.43
C ASN A 133 11.22 7.04 -5.81
N ASP A 134 11.82 8.10 -5.25
CA ASP A 134 11.46 9.51 -5.44
C ASP A 134 10.05 9.94 -4.95
N ALA A 135 9.30 9.04 -4.33
CA ALA A 135 7.92 9.28 -3.91
C ALA A 135 7.75 9.21 -2.38
N PHE A 136 8.24 8.15 -1.73
CA PHE A 136 8.06 7.92 -0.29
C PHE A 136 9.22 7.20 0.40
N GLU A 137 9.20 7.20 1.73
CA GLU A 137 10.06 6.41 2.63
C GLU A 137 9.28 6.05 3.90
N PHE A 138 9.26 4.78 4.29
CA PHE A 138 8.48 4.30 5.44
C PHE A 138 9.00 4.81 6.78
N ASN A 139 10.34 4.87 6.94
CA ASN A 139 10.97 5.08 8.24
C ASN A 139 11.93 6.28 8.21
N TYR A 140 11.41 7.46 7.93
CA TYR A 140 12.20 8.69 7.96
C TYR A 140 12.36 9.21 9.39
N LYS A 141 13.61 9.41 9.82
CA LYS A 141 13.92 9.80 11.20
C LYS A 141 13.88 11.32 11.40
N ILE A 142 13.06 11.78 12.34
CA ILE A 142 13.06 13.16 12.85
C ILE A 142 13.16 13.10 14.37
N GLU A 143 14.24 13.66 14.92
CA GLU A 143 14.57 13.59 16.36
C GLU A 143 14.51 12.16 16.93
N GLY A 144 14.94 11.17 16.14
CA GLY A 144 14.97 9.75 16.52
C GLY A 144 13.66 8.98 16.34
N ASN A 145 12.55 9.67 16.08
CA ASN A 145 11.24 9.07 15.84
C ASN A 145 11.02 8.77 14.35
N ASP A 146 10.28 7.69 14.04
CA ASP A 146 9.91 7.32 12.67
C ASP A 146 8.70 8.09 12.17
N TYR A 147 8.79 8.56 10.93
CA TYR A 147 7.71 9.20 10.18
C TYR A 147 7.62 8.57 8.79
N TYR A 148 6.39 8.35 8.32
CA TYR A 148 6.15 8.12 6.91
C TYR A 148 6.48 9.41 6.13
N LEU A 149 7.48 9.37 5.25
CA LEU A 149 7.87 10.50 4.42
C LEU A 149 7.27 10.33 3.03
N GLN A 150 6.68 11.39 2.49
CA GLN A 150 6.19 11.43 1.12
C GLN A 150 6.40 12.81 0.48
N ALA A 151 6.74 12.83 -0.81
CA ALA A 151 6.64 14.03 -1.63
C ALA A 151 5.25 14.16 -2.27
N TYR A 152 4.79 15.41 -2.44
CA TYR A 152 3.56 15.71 -3.18
C TYR A 152 3.68 17.02 -3.95
N ALA A 153 2.94 17.15 -5.04
CA ALA A 153 2.85 18.35 -5.87
C ALA A 153 1.39 18.71 -6.17
N ASP A 154 1.17 19.87 -6.80
CA ASP A 154 -0.18 20.36 -7.12
C ASP A 154 -1.00 19.39 -7.98
N GLN A 155 -0.34 18.73 -8.94
CA GLN A 155 -0.98 17.75 -9.81
C GLN A 155 -1.48 16.55 -9.01
N ASP A 156 -0.68 16.06 -8.06
CA ASP A 156 -0.98 14.90 -7.21
C ASP A 156 -2.16 15.17 -6.26
N ILE A 157 -2.38 16.43 -5.89
CA ILE A 157 -3.54 16.87 -5.11
C ILE A 157 -4.80 16.87 -5.99
N ALA A 158 -4.65 17.36 -7.24
CA ALA A 158 -5.76 17.54 -8.17
C ALA A 158 -6.32 16.20 -8.71
N ASN A 159 -5.46 15.20 -8.89
CA ASN A 159 -5.84 13.85 -9.33
C ASN A 159 -5.97 12.83 -8.18
N TYR A 160 -5.82 13.29 -6.93
CA TYR A 160 -5.87 12.49 -5.69
C TYR A 160 -4.71 11.51 -5.48
N GLU A 161 -3.68 11.49 -6.35
CA GLU A 161 -2.54 10.57 -6.24
C GLU A 161 -1.76 10.72 -4.93
N ALA A 162 -1.65 11.94 -4.38
CA ALA A 162 -0.98 12.15 -3.10
C ALA A 162 -1.69 11.41 -1.94
N ILE A 163 -3.03 11.36 -1.97
CA ILE A 163 -3.83 10.66 -0.96
C ILE A 163 -3.84 9.16 -1.22
N SER A 164 -3.95 8.75 -2.49
CA SER A 164 -3.85 7.35 -2.89
C SER A 164 -2.54 6.73 -2.42
N LEU A 165 -1.42 7.38 -2.74
CA LEU A 165 -0.08 6.92 -2.35
C LEU A 165 0.06 6.85 -0.82
N ALA A 166 -0.33 7.91 -0.11
CA ALA A 166 -0.26 7.92 1.35
C ALA A 166 -1.09 6.77 1.94
N THR A 167 -2.29 6.53 1.43
CA THR A 167 -3.16 5.44 1.89
C THR A 167 -2.54 4.07 1.66
N HIS A 168 -1.98 3.84 0.47
CA HIS A 168 -1.35 2.60 0.05
C HIS A 168 -0.12 2.28 0.91
N GLU A 169 0.83 3.21 0.99
CA GLU A 169 2.11 2.97 1.64
C GLU A 169 2.00 2.93 3.17
N VAL A 170 1.17 3.78 3.75
CA VAL A 170 0.91 3.71 5.21
C VAL A 170 0.23 2.39 5.59
N PHE A 171 -0.49 1.76 4.66
CA PHE A 171 -1.08 0.44 4.90
C PHE A 171 -0.05 -0.68 4.89
N HIS A 172 0.99 -0.61 4.05
CA HIS A 172 2.12 -1.53 4.17
C HIS A 172 2.78 -1.44 5.54
N THR A 173 2.88 -0.24 6.13
CA THR A 173 3.35 -0.10 7.52
C THR A 173 2.47 -0.88 8.51
N PHE A 174 1.15 -0.89 8.31
CA PHE A 174 0.23 -1.71 9.10
C PHE A 174 0.42 -3.22 8.85
N GLN A 175 0.60 -3.64 7.60
CA GLN A 175 0.90 -5.03 7.23
C GLN A 175 2.23 -5.53 7.80
N PHE A 176 3.19 -4.65 8.09
CA PHE A 176 4.46 -5.03 8.73
C PHE A 176 4.39 -5.09 10.26
N THR A 177 3.25 -4.75 10.87
CA THR A 177 3.10 -4.82 12.34
C THR A 177 2.90 -6.25 12.82
N SER A 178 3.10 -6.48 14.12
CA SER A 178 2.85 -7.79 14.74
C SER A 178 1.37 -8.25 14.71
N ALA A 179 0.45 -7.35 14.34
CA ALA A 179 -0.96 -7.69 14.18
C ALA A 179 -1.25 -8.43 12.86
N TRP A 180 -0.32 -8.40 11.91
CA TRP A 180 -0.41 -9.13 10.65
C TRP A 180 0.52 -10.34 10.70
N SER A 181 -0.05 -11.54 10.68
CA SER A 181 0.74 -12.76 10.55
C SER A 181 0.97 -13.02 9.06
N PRO A 182 2.19 -12.85 8.51
CA PRO A 182 2.43 -13.11 7.11
C PRO A 182 2.19 -14.59 6.78
N ASN A 183 1.82 -14.86 5.54
CA ASN A 183 1.61 -16.21 5.04
C ASN A 183 2.94 -17.00 5.08
N PRO A 184 2.98 -18.22 5.65
CA PRO A 184 4.18 -19.03 5.68
C PRO A 184 4.67 -19.36 4.26
N GLY A 185 5.91 -18.99 3.96
CA GLY A 185 6.54 -19.28 2.67
C GLY A 185 6.48 -18.13 1.67
N GLU A 186 6.20 -16.89 2.11
CA GLU A 186 6.37 -15.70 1.30
C GLU A 186 7.75 -15.61 0.63
N LEU A 187 7.75 -15.34 -0.67
CA LEU A 187 8.94 -15.19 -1.51
C LEU A 187 8.74 -14.03 -2.49
N GLN A 188 9.83 -13.34 -2.83
CA GLN A 188 9.87 -12.36 -3.92
C GLN A 188 11.07 -12.65 -4.82
N ASP A 189 10.81 -13.06 -6.05
CA ASP A 189 11.81 -13.37 -7.08
C ASP A 189 11.26 -13.07 -8.48
N GLU A 190 11.14 -11.78 -8.80
CA GLU A 190 10.64 -11.31 -10.09
C GLU A 190 11.52 -11.74 -11.27
N GLN A 191 12.83 -11.88 -11.02
CA GLN A 191 13.79 -12.25 -12.04
C GLN A 191 13.55 -13.69 -12.52
N ASN A 192 13.24 -14.61 -11.61
CA ASN A 192 12.98 -16.01 -11.93
C ASN A 192 11.49 -16.38 -11.98
N TYR A 193 10.58 -15.42 -11.76
CA TYR A 193 9.14 -15.67 -11.91
C TYR A 193 8.85 -16.24 -13.31
N PRO A 194 8.12 -17.38 -13.41
CA PRO A 194 7.95 -18.08 -14.65
C PRO A 194 7.04 -17.29 -15.60
N ILE A 195 7.57 -16.96 -16.78
CA ILE A 195 6.82 -16.29 -17.84
C ILE A 195 6.94 -17.14 -19.10
N ASN A 196 5.81 -17.69 -19.53
CA ASN A 196 5.65 -18.43 -20.78
C ASN A 196 4.24 -18.18 -21.33
N ALA A 197 3.99 -18.57 -22.58
CA ALA A 197 2.72 -18.28 -23.25
C ALA A 197 1.49 -18.83 -22.52
N ASP A 198 1.58 -20.02 -21.92
CA ASP A 198 0.45 -20.65 -21.23
C ASP A 198 0.13 -19.89 -19.93
N LEU A 199 1.12 -19.66 -19.08
CA LEU A 199 0.96 -18.87 -17.85
C LEU A 199 0.48 -17.45 -18.16
N LEU A 200 1.08 -16.79 -19.15
CA LEU A 200 0.72 -15.44 -19.55
C LEU A 200 -0.72 -15.35 -20.05
N SER A 201 -1.22 -16.39 -20.74
CA SER A 201 -2.62 -16.45 -21.16
C SER A 201 -3.57 -16.46 -19.96
N TYR A 202 -3.25 -17.22 -18.91
CA TYR A 202 -4.06 -17.23 -17.68
C TYR A 202 -4.00 -15.89 -16.94
N GLN A 203 -2.81 -15.28 -16.85
CA GLN A 203 -2.62 -13.96 -16.23
C GLN A 203 -3.40 -12.85 -16.96
N LEU A 204 -3.38 -12.85 -18.30
CA LEU A 204 -4.17 -11.94 -19.11
C LEU A 204 -5.68 -12.14 -18.89
N LEU A 205 -6.12 -13.37 -18.71
CA LEU A 205 -7.53 -13.65 -18.43
C LEU A 205 -7.93 -13.20 -17.02
N LEU A 206 -7.04 -13.35 -16.03
CA LEU A 206 -7.21 -12.74 -14.71
C LEU A 206 -7.32 -11.21 -14.79
N LEU A 207 -6.50 -10.55 -15.62
CA LEU A 207 -6.65 -9.11 -15.88
C LEU A 207 -8.02 -8.78 -16.49
N LYS A 208 -8.56 -9.59 -17.39
CA LYS A 208 -9.92 -9.36 -17.93
C LYS A 208 -11.02 -9.46 -16.89
N ILE A 209 -10.85 -10.32 -15.89
CA ILE A 209 -11.75 -10.35 -14.72
C ILE A 209 -11.55 -9.08 -13.89
N ALA A 210 -10.31 -8.70 -13.60
CA ALA A 210 -10.00 -7.50 -12.83
C ALA A 210 -10.51 -6.22 -13.50
N GLU A 211 -10.50 -6.11 -14.84
CA GLU A 211 -11.05 -4.99 -15.62
C GLU A 211 -12.56 -4.78 -15.38
N LYS A 212 -13.29 -5.82 -14.96
CA LYS A 212 -14.72 -5.71 -14.61
C LYS A 212 -14.92 -5.10 -13.23
N MET A 213 -13.92 -5.20 -12.37
CA MET A 213 -13.96 -4.66 -11.02
C MET A 213 -13.40 -3.23 -11.00
N PRO A 214 -14.02 -2.31 -10.26
CA PRO A 214 -15.20 -2.46 -9.40
C PRO A 214 -16.50 -2.04 -10.10
N LYS A 215 -16.54 -1.98 -11.45
CA LYS A 215 -17.71 -1.48 -12.20
C LYS A 215 -18.90 -2.43 -12.18
N GLU A 216 -18.64 -3.73 -12.14
CA GLU A 216 -19.68 -4.74 -11.96
C GLU A 216 -20.37 -4.56 -10.60
N THR A 217 -21.69 -4.73 -10.58
CA THR A 217 -22.54 -4.59 -9.39
C THR A 217 -23.47 -5.76 -9.17
N ASP A 218 -23.68 -6.60 -10.19
CA ASP A 218 -24.48 -7.80 -10.04
C ASP A 218 -23.71 -8.81 -9.17
N GLN A 219 -24.27 -9.12 -8.00
CA GLN A 219 -23.65 -9.99 -7.02
C GLN A 219 -23.45 -11.42 -7.52
N ALA A 220 -24.31 -11.93 -8.41
CA ALA A 220 -24.14 -13.24 -9.01
C ALA A 220 -23.00 -13.25 -10.04
N LYS A 221 -22.85 -12.16 -10.81
CA LYS A 221 -21.70 -11.96 -11.71
C LYS A 221 -20.39 -11.87 -10.94
N ILE A 222 -20.36 -11.06 -9.87
CA ILE A 222 -19.19 -10.94 -8.98
C ILE A 222 -18.80 -12.30 -8.41
N LYS A 223 -19.77 -13.08 -7.92
CA LYS A 223 -19.51 -14.44 -7.45
C LYS A 223 -18.94 -15.33 -8.55
N SER A 224 -19.53 -15.32 -9.75
CA SER A 224 -19.03 -16.10 -10.89
C SER A 224 -17.59 -15.72 -11.25
N TYR A 225 -17.24 -14.43 -11.21
CA TYR A 225 -15.87 -13.97 -11.43
C TYR A 225 -14.90 -14.42 -10.33
N LEU A 226 -15.35 -14.48 -9.07
CA LEU A 226 -14.54 -15.04 -7.98
C LEU A 226 -14.29 -16.55 -8.17
N GLU A 227 -15.28 -17.30 -8.65
CA GLU A 227 -15.13 -18.73 -8.98
C GLU A 227 -14.13 -18.93 -10.13
N MET A 228 -14.20 -18.09 -11.17
CA MET A 228 -13.22 -18.08 -12.27
C MET A 228 -11.81 -17.77 -11.76
N TYR A 229 -11.65 -16.75 -10.90
CA TYR A 229 -10.36 -16.42 -10.30
C TYR A 229 -9.74 -17.62 -9.58
N VAL A 230 -10.50 -18.31 -8.71
CA VAL A 230 -10.01 -19.49 -7.99
C VAL A 230 -9.55 -20.59 -8.96
N ALA A 231 -10.34 -20.87 -10.00
CA ALA A 231 -9.99 -21.89 -10.98
C ALA A 231 -8.75 -21.53 -11.81
N LEU A 232 -8.60 -20.26 -12.18
CA LEU A 232 -7.47 -19.74 -12.95
C LEU A 232 -6.18 -19.77 -12.13
N ARG A 233 -6.20 -19.25 -10.89
CA ARG A 233 -5.04 -19.26 -10.02
C ARG A 233 -4.56 -20.67 -9.72
N GLU A 234 -5.50 -21.62 -9.55
CA GLU A 234 -5.14 -23.02 -9.41
C GLU A 234 -4.49 -23.61 -10.68
N ALA A 235 -4.97 -23.25 -11.86
CA ALA A 235 -4.37 -23.67 -13.12
C ALA A 235 -2.95 -23.10 -13.29
N GLU A 236 -2.72 -21.83 -12.94
CA GLU A 236 -1.38 -21.22 -12.95
C GLU A 236 -0.42 -21.95 -12.00
N MET A 237 -0.86 -22.24 -10.76
CA MET A 237 -0.02 -22.96 -9.79
C MET A 237 0.35 -24.37 -10.28
N LYS A 238 -0.53 -25.05 -11.02
CA LYS A 238 -0.25 -26.36 -11.63
C LYS A 238 0.77 -26.27 -12.77
N LEU A 239 0.78 -25.14 -13.50
CA LEU A 239 1.70 -24.89 -14.61
C LEU A 239 3.05 -24.31 -14.18
N ASP A 240 3.17 -23.87 -12.93
CA ASP A 240 4.39 -23.29 -12.38
C ASP A 240 5.57 -24.28 -12.41
N PRO A 241 6.57 -24.05 -13.31
CA PRO A 241 7.73 -24.91 -13.44
C PRO A 241 8.81 -24.58 -12.40
N SER A 242 8.68 -23.47 -11.66
CA SER A 242 9.71 -23.03 -10.73
C SER A 242 9.86 -24.02 -9.57
N PRO A 243 11.09 -24.36 -9.15
CA PRO A 243 11.31 -25.23 -7.99
C PRO A 243 10.71 -24.66 -6.71
N SER A 244 10.73 -23.32 -6.59
CA SER A 244 10.24 -22.59 -5.43
C SER A 244 8.73 -22.34 -5.44
N LYS A 245 7.99 -22.79 -6.46
CA LYS A 245 6.55 -22.59 -6.60
C LYS A 245 6.13 -21.12 -6.47
N LEU A 246 6.81 -20.25 -7.24
CA LEU A 246 6.64 -18.80 -7.23
C LEU A 246 5.21 -18.34 -7.51
N VAL A 247 4.40 -19.01 -8.34
CA VAL A 247 2.98 -18.64 -8.49
C VAL A 247 2.25 -18.79 -7.15
N ARG A 248 2.51 -19.88 -6.41
CA ARG A 248 1.86 -20.12 -5.12
C ARG A 248 2.37 -19.18 -4.03
N PHE A 249 3.68 -18.96 -3.96
CA PHE A 249 4.36 -18.34 -2.82
C PHE A 249 4.80 -16.89 -3.04
N MET A 250 4.80 -16.42 -4.29
CA MET A 250 5.00 -15.01 -4.63
C MET A 250 3.69 -14.39 -5.10
N ALA A 251 3.05 -14.91 -6.17
CA ALA A 251 1.89 -14.21 -6.74
C ALA A 251 0.72 -14.07 -5.75
N ASN A 252 0.35 -15.13 -5.02
CA ASN A 252 -0.71 -15.05 -4.01
C ASN A 252 -0.39 -14.07 -2.88
N ASN A 253 0.88 -13.99 -2.45
CA ASN A 253 1.30 -13.11 -1.36
C ASN A 253 1.47 -11.65 -1.84
N GLN A 254 1.82 -11.44 -3.10
CA GLN A 254 1.83 -10.11 -3.71
C GLN A 254 0.39 -9.59 -3.93
N GLU A 255 -0.55 -10.46 -4.31
CA GLU A 255 -1.98 -10.11 -4.33
C GLU A 255 -2.53 -9.79 -2.93
N GLU A 256 -2.02 -10.47 -1.90
CA GLU A 256 -2.32 -10.13 -0.51
C GLU A 256 -1.75 -8.75 -0.15
N GLY A 257 -0.45 -8.53 -0.29
CA GLY A 257 0.22 -7.30 0.11
C GLY A 257 -0.24 -6.09 -0.71
N GLU A 258 0.14 -6.07 -1.98
CA GLU A 258 -0.10 -4.95 -2.90
C GLU A 258 -1.57 -4.82 -3.31
N GLY A 259 -2.23 -5.97 -3.51
CA GLY A 259 -3.63 -5.98 -3.92
C GLY A 259 -4.58 -5.48 -2.82
N THR A 260 -4.36 -5.83 -1.55
CA THR A 260 -5.20 -5.29 -0.47
C THR A 260 -4.91 -3.81 -0.21
N ALA A 261 -3.66 -3.36 -0.36
CA ALA A 261 -3.30 -1.94 -0.31
C ALA A 261 -4.04 -1.14 -1.42
N ARG A 262 -4.04 -1.66 -2.64
CA ARG A 262 -4.79 -1.07 -3.77
C ARG A 262 -6.32 -1.12 -3.59
N TYR A 263 -6.85 -2.17 -2.95
CA TYR A 263 -8.27 -2.25 -2.63
C TYR A 263 -8.70 -1.17 -1.62
N ILE A 264 -7.95 -0.97 -0.53
CA ILE A 264 -8.33 0.04 0.47
C ILE A 264 -8.19 1.47 -0.07
N GLU A 265 -7.24 1.71 -0.98
CA GLU A 265 -7.10 2.96 -1.71
C GLU A 265 -8.40 3.27 -2.45
N TYR A 266 -8.89 2.32 -3.24
CA TYR A 266 -10.16 2.47 -3.94
C TYR A 266 -11.33 2.67 -2.96
N ALA A 267 -11.39 1.86 -1.90
CA ALA A 267 -12.50 1.88 -0.94
C ALA A 267 -12.63 3.22 -0.23
N VAL A 268 -11.52 3.87 0.13
CA VAL A 268 -11.55 5.20 0.75
C VAL A 268 -11.79 6.29 -0.30
N ASN A 269 -11.15 6.23 -1.47
CA ASN A 269 -11.34 7.22 -2.53
C ASN A 269 -12.79 7.27 -3.01
N TYR A 270 -13.46 6.11 -3.10
CA TYR A 270 -14.88 6.01 -3.42
C TYR A 270 -15.80 6.75 -2.43
N ARG A 271 -15.38 6.90 -1.16
CA ARG A 271 -16.14 7.58 -0.10
C ARG A 271 -15.78 9.06 0.02
N VAL A 272 -14.54 9.42 -0.30
CA VAL A 272 -14.02 10.79 -0.11
C VAL A 272 -14.22 11.67 -1.35
N PHE A 273 -14.13 11.10 -2.56
CA PHE A 273 -14.10 11.86 -3.82
C PHE A 273 -15.29 11.54 -4.72
N SER A 274 -16.23 12.49 -4.86
CA SER A 274 -17.45 12.33 -5.68
C SER A 274 -17.18 11.92 -7.13
N ASP A 275 -16.12 12.47 -7.72
CA ASP A 275 -15.75 12.20 -9.11
C ASP A 275 -15.21 10.78 -9.26
N PHE A 276 -14.56 10.25 -8.23
CA PHE A 276 -14.11 8.86 -8.16
C PHE A 276 -15.30 7.91 -8.01
N THR A 277 -16.26 8.25 -7.13
CA THR A 277 -17.52 7.52 -6.95
C THR A 277 -18.30 7.37 -8.24
N SER A 278 -18.42 8.46 -9.01
CA SER A 278 -19.17 8.47 -10.28
C SER A 278 -18.44 7.74 -11.41
N LYS A 279 -17.12 7.85 -11.51
CA LYS A 279 -16.32 7.20 -12.57
C LYS A 279 -16.09 5.72 -12.34
N ARG A 280 -16.01 5.27 -11.08
CA ARG A 280 -15.65 3.88 -10.67
C ARG A 280 -14.48 3.35 -11.49
N PRO A 281 -13.28 3.96 -11.35
CA PRO A 281 -12.13 3.56 -12.14
C PRO A 281 -11.84 2.07 -11.96
N SER A 282 -11.42 1.43 -13.05
CA SER A 282 -10.99 0.03 -13.04
C SER A 282 -9.79 -0.16 -12.11
N PHE A 283 -9.65 -1.33 -11.51
CA PHE A 283 -8.39 -1.68 -10.82
C PHE A 283 -7.22 -1.86 -11.78
N VAL A 284 -7.51 -2.20 -13.04
CA VAL A 284 -6.50 -2.44 -14.08
C VAL A 284 -5.96 -1.11 -14.61
N ASP A 285 -4.66 -0.94 -14.43
CA ASP A 285 -3.81 0.15 -14.95
C ASP A 285 -2.86 -0.33 -16.06
N VAL A 286 -2.88 -1.62 -16.38
CA VAL A 286 -2.07 -2.22 -17.45
C VAL A 286 -2.82 -2.16 -18.78
N ASN A 287 -2.23 -1.47 -19.76
CA ASN A 287 -2.61 -1.62 -21.17
C ASN A 287 -1.62 -2.56 -21.88
N SER A 288 -2.03 -3.80 -22.15
CA SER A 288 -1.13 -4.78 -22.76
C SER A 288 -0.63 -4.37 -24.15
N VAL A 289 -1.41 -3.58 -24.90
CA VAL A 289 -1.05 -3.07 -26.23
C VAL A 289 0.15 -2.11 -26.17
N GLU A 290 0.34 -1.41 -25.05
CA GLU A 290 1.45 -0.48 -24.84
C GLU A 290 2.75 -1.20 -24.41
N ILE A 291 2.69 -2.50 -24.16
CA ILE A 291 3.86 -3.32 -23.86
C ILE A 291 4.61 -3.62 -25.16
N THR A 292 5.86 -3.16 -25.23
CA THR A 292 6.70 -3.17 -26.44
C THR A 292 8.03 -3.91 -26.27
N SER A 293 8.35 -4.41 -25.08
CA SER A 293 9.60 -5.17 -24.81
C SER A 293 9.41 -6.30 -23.81
N GLN A 294 10.29 -7.31 -23.84
CA GLN A 294 10.29 -8.40 -22.84
C GLN A 294 10.53 -7.90 -21.42
N ARG A 295 11.31 -6.82 -21.26
CA ARG A 295 11.53 -6.20 -19.95
C ARG A 295 10.20 -5.72 -19.37
N GLN A 296 9.37 -5.06 -20.18
CA GLN A 296 8.05 -4.59 -19.76
C GLN A 296 7.10 -5.77 -19.49
N VAL A 297 7.10 -6.82 -20.33
CA VAL A 297 6.34 -8.05 -20.06
C VAL A 297 6.71 -8.59 -18.68
N ARG A 298 8.00 -8.70 -18.37
CA ARG A 298 8.44 -9.19 -17.05
C ARG A 298 8.03 -8.27 -15.91
N SER A 299 8.28 -6.96 -16.00
CA SER A 299 7.87 -6.05 -14.92
C SER A 299 6.36 -6.06 -14.68
N THR A 300 5.57 -6.16 -15.75
CA THR A 300 4.11 -6.23 -15.66
C THR A 300 3.65 -7.56 -15.06
N PHE A 301 4.09 -8.69 -15.60
CA PHE A 301 3.51 -10.01 -15.28
C PHE A 301 4.24 -10.78 -14.19
N ALA A 302 5.41 -10.33 -13.74
CA ALA A 302 6.07 -10.84 -12.54
C ALA A 302 5.78 -10.02 -11.28
N PHE A 303 5.33 -8.76 -11.42
CA PHE A 303 5.11 -7.84 -10.29
C PHE A 303 3.86 -6.97 -10.44
N GLY A 304 3.78 -6.12 -11.47
CA GLY A 304 2.74 -5.08 -11.55
C GLY A 304 1.29 -5.58 -11.59
N ILE A 305 1.04 -6.75 -12.19
CA ILE A 305 -0.31 -7.34 -12.30
C ILE A 305 -0.97 -7.59 -10.93
N TRP A 306 -0.19 -7.83 -9.87
CA TRP A 306 -0.71 -8.23 -8.56
C TRP A 306 -1.50 -7.13 -7.85
N TYR A 307 -1.20 -5.86 -8.12
CA TYR A 307 -2.01 -4.72 -7.66
C TYR A 307 -3.44 -4.82 -8.19
N SER A 308 -3.56 -5.05 -9.50
CA SER A 308 -4.84 -5.12 -10.21
C SER A 308 -5.65 -6.35 -9.79
N THR A 309 -5.04 -7.53 -9.86
CA THR A 309 -5.75 -8.79 -9.61
C THR A 309 -6.06 -9.00 -8.14
N GLY A 310 -5.13 -8.65 -7.25
CA GLY A 310 -5.36 -8.75 -5.81
C GLY A 310 -6.44 -7.79 -5.31
N ALA A 311 -6.47 -6.54 -5.80
CA ALA A 311 -7.54 -5.59 -5.47
C ALA A 311 -8.91 -6.06 -5.97
N ALA A 312 -8.96 -6.61 -7.18
CA ALA A 312 -10.19 -7.16 -7.73
C ALA A 312 -10.73 -8.32 -6.87
N VAL A 313 -9.86 -9.23 -6.41
CA VAL A 313 -10.28 -10.37 -5.58
C VAL A 313 -10.74 -9.92 -4.20
N ALA A 314 -10.01 -8.98 -3.57
CA ALA A 314 -10.44 -8.37 -2.33
C ALA A 314 -11.82 -7.69 -2.49
N TYR A 315 -12.01 -6.93 -3.56
CA TYR A 315 -13.31 -6.31 -3.85
C TYR A 315 -14.43 -7.34 -4.06
N MET A 316 -14.17 -8.41 -4.81
CA MET A 316 -15.15 -9.48 -5.04
C MET A 316 -15.54 -10.17 -3.72
N LEU A 317 -14.57 -10.52 -2.87
CA LEU A 317 -14.81 -11.12 -1.57
C LEU A 317 -15.63 -10.22 -0.64
N ASP A 318 -15.33 -8.91 -0.62
CA ASP A 318 -16.03 -7.93 0.22
C ASP A 318 -17.49 -7.79 -0.22
N ASN A 319 -17.74 -7.78 -1.54
CA ASN A 319 -19.09 -7.80 -2.11
C ASN A 319 -19.85 -9.08 -1.76
N GLN A 320 -19.17 -10.22 -1.55
CA GLN A 320 -19.78 -11.44 -1.04
C GLN A 320 -19.96 -11.46 0.50
N GLY A 321 -19.67 -10.35 1.18
CA GLY A 321 -19.83 -10.22 2.64
C GLY A 321 -18.76 -10.97 3.44
N VAL A 322 -17.60 -11.26 2.85
CA VAL A 322 -16.51 -11.95 3.52
C VAL A 322 -15.73 -10.97 4.41
N ASP A 323 -15.49 -11.33 5.67
CA ASP A 323 -14.53 -10.60 6.54
C ASP A 323 -13.09 -10.93 6.11
N ILE A 324 -12.65 -10.26 5.05
CA ILE A 324 -11.32 -10.44 4.47
C ILE A 324 -10.24 -9.99 5.47
N ALA A 325 -10.46 -8.84 6.12
CA ALA A 325 -9.47 -8.21 6.99
C ALA A 325 -9.05 -9.16 8.11
N THR A 326 -10.02 -9.80 8.78
CA THR A 326 -9.71 -10.76 9.86
C THR A 326 -9.00 -12.01 9.33
N GLN A 327 -9.43 -12.52 8.19
CA GLN A 327 -8.87 -13.76 7.66
C GLN A 327 -7.44 -13.61 7.13
N ILE A 328 -7.16 -12.52 6.42
CA ILE A 328 -5.83 -12.27 5.86
C ILE A 328 -4.81 -11.98 6.95
N GLN A 329 -5.17 -11.15 7.94
CA GLN A 329 -4.32 -10.89 9.11
C GLN A 329 -3.95 -12.16 9.88
N SER A 330 -4.73 -13.24 9.70
CA SER A 330 -4.55 -14.53 10.36
C SER A 330 -3.77 -15.58 9.55
N ASN A 331 -2.82 -15.19 8.69
CA ASN A 331 -1.92 -16.06 7.89
C ASN A 331 -2.45 -16.61 6.57
N LYS A 332 -3.54 -16.05 6.03
CA LYS A 332 -4.09 -16.45 4.73
C LYS A 332 -3.85 -15.38 3.68
N ASN A 333 -3.62 -15.80 2.43
CA ASN A 333 -3.70 -14.88 1.30
C ASN A 333 -5.13 -14.79 0.72
N VAL A 334 -5.37 -13.84 -0.19
CA VAL A 334 -6.68 -13.62 -0.83
C VAL A 334 -7.21 -14.86 -1.57
N TYR A 335 -6.32 -15.66 -2.17
CA TYR A 335 -6.69 -16.90 -2.86
C TYR A 335 -7.23 -17.95 -1.88
N GLU A 336 -6.54 -18.16 -0.76
CA GLU A 336 -6.96 -19.13 0.27
C GLU A 336 -8.28 -18.74 0.92
N VAL A 337 -8.53 -17.44 1.11
CA VAL A 337 -9.82 -16.93 1.57
C VAL A 337 -10.92 -17.22 0.55
N ALA A 338 -10.66 -16.99 -0.75
CA ALA A 338 -11.61 -17.27 -1.82
C ALA A 338 -11.93 -18.78 -1.96
N VAL A 339 -10.91 -19.63 -1.87
CA VAL A 339 -11.08 -21.09 -1.87
C VAL A 339 -11.96 -21.53 -0.70
N ALA A 340 -11.67 -21.05 0.50
CA ALA A 340 -12.44 -21.40 1.69
C ALA A 340 -13.89 -20.90 1.62
N HIS A 341 -14.12 -19.70 1.08
CA HIS A 341 -15.44 -19.11 0.94
C HIS A 341 -16.30 -19.87 -0.08
N LEU A 342 -15.75 -20.16 -1.26
CA LEU A 342 -16.50 -20.78 -2.35
C LEU A 342 -16.62 -22.31 -2.21
N ASN A 343 -15.62 -22.95 -1.60
CA ASN A 343 -15.57 -24.40 -1.37
C ASN A 343 -15.93 -25.23 -2.62
N LEU A 344 -15.34 -24.86 -3.77
CA LEU A 344 -15.64 -25.48 -5.05
C LEU A 344 -15.09 -26.91 -5.15
N THR A 345 -15.90 -27.81 -5.70
CA THR A 345 -15.45 -29.12 -6.17
C THR A 345 -14.59 -29.02 -7.43
N GLU A 346 -13.80 -30.04 -7.75
CA GLU A 346 -12.99 -30.08 -8.99
C GLU A 346 -13.83 -29.92 -10.26
N ALA A 347 -15.05 -30.48 -10.28
CA ALA A 347 -15.99 -30.30 -11.39
C ALA A 347 -16.43 -28.84 -11.54
N GLN A 348 -16.73 -28.15 -10.44
CA GLN A 348 -17.08 -26.73 -10.46
C GLN A 348 -15.90 -25.85 -10.87
N LYS A 349 -14.68 -26.14 -10.40
CA LYS A 349 -13.47 -25.43 -10.85
C LYS A 349 -13.24 -25.59 -12.35
N THR A 350 -13.42 -26.81 -12.87
CA THR A 350 -13.32 -27.07 -14.31
C THR A 350 -14.38 -26.30 -15.10
N ALA A 351 -15.62 -26.28 -14.62
CA ALA A 351 -16.69 -25.51 -15.23
C ALA A 351 -16.40 -24.00 -15.22
N ALA A 352 -15.95 -23.45 -14.09
CA ALA A 352 -15.59 -22.04 -13.96
C ALA A 352 -14.42 -21.66 -14.89
N LEU A 353 -13.39 -22.51 -14.99
CA LEU A 353 -12.27 -22.29 -15.91
C LEU A 353 -12.74 -22.24 -17.38
N ASN A 354 -13.60 -23.18 -17.78
CA ASN A 354 -14.15 -23.22 -19.13
C ASN A 354 -15.05 -22.02 -19.41
N GLN A 355 -15.87 -21.62 -18.43
CA GLN A 355 -16.69 -20.42 -18.53
C GLN A 355 -15.83 -19.18 -18.72
N ALA A 356 -14.75 -19.02 -17.94
CA ALA A 356 -13.82 -17.90 -18.07
C ALA A 356 -13.22 -17.83 -19.49
N LYS A 357 -12.77 -18.97 -20.02
CA LYS A 357 -12.22 -19.10 -21.38
C LYS A 357 -13.23 -18.70 -22.46
N VAL A 358 -14.50 -19.05 -22.30
CA VAL A 358 -15.56 -18.67 -23.24
C VAL A 358 -15.91 -17.19 -23.12
N GLU A 359 -16.15 -16.69 -21.90
CA GLU A 359 -16.61 -15.32 -21.65
C GLU A 359 -15.60 -14.27 -22.12
N PHE A 360 -14.31 -14.54 -21.95
CA PHE A 360 -13.24 -13.59 -22.29
C PHE A 360 -12.49 -13.91 -23.59
N ASN A 361 -13.06 -14.75 -24.46
CA ASN A 361 -12.48 -15.12 -25.75
C ASN A 361 -11.02 -15.62 -25.63
N TRP A 362 -10.86 -16.84 -25.10
CA TRP A 362 -9.56 -17.46 -24.86
C TRP A 362 -8.61 -17.43 -26.05
N THR A 363 -9.13 -17.62 -27.27
CA THR A 363 -8.31 -17.56 -28.49
C THR A 363 -7.63 -16.21 -28.65
N SER A 364 -8.36 -15.10 -28.42
CA SER A 364 -7.80 -13.74 -28.46
C SER A 364 -6.75 -13.54 -27.37
N ILE A 365 -7.01 -14.05 -26.16
CA ILE A 365 -6.07 -13.99 -25.04
C ILE A 365 -4.76 -14.74 -25.36
N GLN A 366 -4.85 -15.92 -25.96
CA GLN A 366 -3.68 -16.70 -26.38
C GLN A 366 -2.89 -16.00 -27.49
N GLN A 367 -3.58 -15.34 -28.43
CA GLN A 367 -2.92 -14.54 -29.47
C GLN A 367 -2.14 -13.36 -28.86
N GLU A 368 -2.72 -12.69 -27.87
CA GLU A 368 -2.05 -11.60 -27.17
C GLU A 368 -0.85 -12.11 -26.35
N ALA A 369 -1.01 -13.23 -25.64
CA ALA A 369 0.12 -13.86 -24.94
C ALA A 369 1.25 -14.21 -25.91
N ALA A 370 0.93 -14.79 -27.07
CA ALA A 370 1.92 -15.10 -28.10
C ALA A 370 2.62 -13.84 -28.64
N ARG A 371 1.88 -12.75 -28.88
CA ARG A 371 2.44 -11.46 -29.29
C ARG A 371 3.43 -10.94 -28.24
N LEU A 372 3.02 -10.92 -26.97
CA LEU A 372 3.86 -10.46 -25.86
C LEU A 372 5.13 -11.32 -25.73
N MET A 373 5.03 -12.64 -25.90
CA MET A 373 6.19 -13.54 -25.89
C MET A 373 7.12 -13.37 -27.10
N ALA A 374 6.64 -12.80 -28.20
CA ALA A 374 7.44 -12.55 -29.40
C ALA A 374 8.17 -11.19 -29.40
N LEU A 375 7.88 -10.33 -28.41
CA LEU A 375 8.61 -9.06 -28.23
C LEU A 375 10.10 -9.34 -27.94
N ARG A 376 10.96 -8.36 -28.26
CA ARG A 376 12.40 -8.46 -28.03
C ARG A 376 12.84 -7.93 -26.67
#